data_AF-A0A7S2MNR8-F1
#
_entry.id   AF-A0A7S2MNR8-F1
#
_cell.length_a   1.000
_cell.length_b   1.000
_cell.length_c   1.000
_cell.angle_alpha   90.00
_cell.angle_beta   90.00
_cell.angle_gamma   90.00
#
_symmetry.space_group_name_H-M   'P 1'
#
loop_
_entity.id
_entity.type
_entity.pdbx_description
1 polymer ?
#
loop_
_entity_poly.entity_id
_entity_poly.type
_entity_poly.pdbx_seq_one_letter_code
_entity_poly.pdbx_strand_id
1 'polypeptide(L)'
;MAQDTSCQPVTTFCCGCPLDLGIQIVLAIHLGVCFFYSYTTFSNVVLEQPTLGYHISPEAQAFNTGFALATLPFIISGWSGVKYHIEVHLRIYLYWLVLTFGLDLVFVAIKFYLQSCARLPEFLVGADGVGGSFACGAMRISSFVLLVLYLTLMGYCIFVVWSRCQQLQFSSSESDFAALVGTVKGVEPQHLSGLFGTGPRPSKPEAIEYASLASLPFGGGANIFGGRCHDTNFPPRTSLNAAA
;
A
#
# COMPACT_ATOMS: atom_id res chain seq x y z
N MET A 1 3.72 -5.19 17.10
CA MET A 1 4.66 -4.56 16.15
C MET A 1 4.26 -3.10 16.05
N ALA A 2 5.03 -2.20 16.64
CA ALA A 2 4.82 -0.76 16.49
C ALA A 2 5.25 -0.38 15.06
N GLN A 3 4.29 -0.07 14.20
CA GLN A 3 4.55 0.47 12.88
C GLN A 3 4.79 1.97 13.00
N ASP A 4 6.05 2.35 13.18
CA ASP A 4 6.52 3.70 12.87
C ASP A 4 6.62 3.85 11.34
N THR A 5 5.52 3.64 10.63
CA THR A 5 5.44 4.03 9.22
C THR A 5 5.28 5.54 9.17
N SER A 6 6.37 6.24 8.87
CA SER A 6 6.45 7.70 8.77
C SER A 6 5.46 8.34 7.79
N CYS A 7 4.74 7.54 6.98
CA CYS A 7 3.67 8.00 6.11
C CYS A 7 2.31 7.54 6.64
N GLN A 8 1.50 8.50 7.11
CA GLN A 8 0.10 8.22 7.42
C GLN A 8 -0.68 7.90 6.14
N PRO A 9 -1.57 6.90 6.16
CA PRO A 9 -2.40 6.58 5.01
C PRO A 9 -3.33 7.74 4.69
N VAL A 10 -3.45 8.07 3.40
CA VAL A 10 -4.36 9.12 2.95
C VAL A 10 -5.81 8.71 3.20
N THR A 11 -6.60 9.65 3.73
CA THR A 11 -8.05 9.45 3.99
C THR A 11 -8.94 10.01 2.89
N THR A 12 -8.45 10.97 2.11
CA THR A 12 -9.21 11.67 1.06
C THR A 12 -8.41 11.80 -0.24
N PHE A 13 -9.09 11.64 -1.38
CA PHE A 13 -8.51 11.87 -2.70
C PHE A 13 -8.73 13.32 -3.12
N CYS A 14 -7.75 13.97 -3.74
CA CYS A 14 -7.81 15.29 -4.40
C CYS A 14 -8.96 16.22 -3.95
N CYS A 15 -8.70 17.15 -3.03
CA CYS A 15 -9.66 18.14 -2.53
C CYS A 15 -10.85 17.58 -1.72
N GLY A 16 -10.72 16.38 -1.15
CA GLY A 16 -11.72 15.83 -0.22
C GLY A 16 -12.67 14.80 -0.82
N CYS A 17 -12.45 14.38 -2.07
CA CYS A 17 -13.18 13.27 -2.66
C CYS A 17 -12.98 11.97 -1.85
N PRO A 18 -13.96 11.06 -1.83
CA PRO A 18 -13.81 9.77 -1.20
C PRO A 18 -12.69 8.97 -1.86
N LEU A 19 -11.90 8.26 -1.06
CA LEU A 19 -10.75 7.49 -1.54
C LEU A 19 -11.13 6.43 -2.60
N ASP A 20 -12.30 5.82 -2.45
CA ASP A 20 -12.84 4.85 -3.41
C ASP A 20 -13.03 5.43 -4.80
N LEU A 21 -13.47 6.70 -4.92
CA LEU A 21 -13.60 7.39 -6.20
C LEU A 21 -12.23 7.58 -6.85
N GLY A 22 -11.21 7.92 -6.06
CA GLY A 22 -9.83 8.04 -6.54
C GLY A 22 -9.32 6.76 -7.19
N ILE A 23 -9.55 5.62 -6.54
CA ILE A 23 -9.12 4.32 -7.08
C ILE A 23 -9.91 3.93 -8.32
N GLN A 24 -11.21 4.20 -8.36
CA GLN A 24 -12.04 3.99 -9.55
C GLN A 24 -11.54 4.82 -10.74
N ILE A 25 -11.13 6.07 -10.50
CA ILE A 25 -10.51 6.93 -11.53
C ILE A 25 -9.19 6.33 -12.01
N VAL A 26 -8.32 5.88 -11.10
CA VAL A 26 -7.04 5.22 -11.46
C VAL A 26 -7.29 3.96 -12.30
N LEU A 27 -8.25 3.11 -11.91
CA LEU A 27 -8.64 1.92 -12.66
C LEU A 27 -9.19 2.27 -14.05
N ALA A 28 -10.05 3.29 -14.14
CA ALA A 28 -10.63 3.73 -15.41
C ALA A 28 -9.57 4.30 -16.37
N ILE A 29 -8.63 5.11 -15.85
CA ILE A 29 -7.50 5.62 -16.64
C ILE A 29 -6.63 4.46 -17.13
N HIS A 30 -6.28 3.52 -16.25
CA HIS A 30 -5.45 2.37 -16.61
C HIS A 30 -6.13 1.49 -17.67
N LEU A 31 -7.45 1.29 -17.55
CA LEU A 31 -8.26 0.59 -18.55
C LEU A 31 -8.27 1.34 -19.88
N GLY A 32 -8.45 2.66 -19.87
CA GLY A 32 -8.41 3.50 -21.07
C GLY A 32 -7.06 3.42 -21.78
N VAL A 33 -5.96 3.42 -21.03
CA VAL A 33 -4.60 3.23 -21.57
C VAL A 33 -4.44 1.84 -22.20
N CYS A 34 -4.97 0.78 -21.57
CA CYS A 34 -4.94 -0.56 -22.14
C CYS A 34 -5.70 -0.66 -23.46
N PHE A 35 -6.89 -0.05 -23.54
CA PHE A 35 -7.66 0.03 -24.78
C PHE A 35 -6.94 0.83 -25.85
N PHE A 36 -6.33 1.96 -25.48
CA PHE A 36 -5.56 2.78 -26.41
C PHE A 36 -4.39 2.00 -27.03
N TYR A 37 -3.59 1.29 -26.22
CA TYR A 37 -2.49 0.45 -26.73
C TYR A 37 -2.96 -0.73 -27.57
N SER A 38 -4.08 -1.35 -27.21
CA SER A 38 -4.65 -2.44 -28.00
C SER A 38 -5.15 -1.94 -29.36
N TYR A 39 -5.85 -0.80 -29.36
CA TYR A 39 -6.37 -0.18 -30.57
C TYR A 39 -5.26 0.29 -31.51
N THR A 40 -4.24 0.98 -30.98
CA THR A 40 -3.14 1.50 -31.80
C THR A 40 -2.35 0.38 -32.46
N THR A 41 -1.99 -0.68 -31.73
CA THR A 41 -1.32 -1.84 -32.32
C THR A 41 -2.22 -2.56 -33.33
N PHE A 42 -3.51 -2.71 -33.05
CA PHE A 42 -4.44 -3.31 -34.01
C PHE A 42 -4.50 -2.51 -35.31
N SER A 43 -4.65 -1.18 -35.23
CA SER A 43 -4.67 -0.32 -36.42
C SER A 43 -3.34 -0.32 -37.18
N ASN A 44 -2.22 -0.24 -36.48
CA ASN A 44 -0.89 -0.18 -37.12
C ASN A 44 -0.47 -1.51 -37.75
N VAL A 45 -0.73 -2.64 -37.07
CA VAL A 45 -0.23 -3.97 -37.48
C VAL A 45 -1.24 -4.71 -38.35
N VAL A 46 -2.53 -4.66 -38.03
CA VAL A 46 -3.57 -5.43 -38.73
C VAL A 46 -4.18 -4.65 -39.88
N LEU A 47 -4.49 -3.37 -39.66
CA LEU A 47 -5.11 -2.53 -40.69
C LEU A 47 -4.09 -1.78 -41.55
N GLU A 48 -2.81 -1.84 -41.19
CA GLU A 48 -1.72 -1.07 -41.81
C GLU A 48 -2.00 0.44 -41.90
N GLN A 49 -2.87 0.95 -41.02
CA GLN A 49 -3.21 2.37 -40.97
C GLN A 49 -2.25 3.07 -40.00
N PRO A 50 -1.46 4.06 -40.46
CA PRO A 50 -0.50 4.73 -39.60
C PRO A 50 -1.22 5.58 -38.55
N THR A 51 -1.19 5.12 -37.30
CA THR A 51 -1.69 5.86 -36.13
C THR A 51 -0.53 6.36 -35.26
N LEU A 52 -0.83 6.80 -34.04
CA LEU A 52 0.19 7.17 -33.07
C LEU A 52 1.11 5.97 -32.78
N GLY A 53 2.42 6.19 -32.91
CA GLY A 53 3.42 5.16 -32.66
C GLY A 53 3.71 4.23 -33.84
N TYR A 54 3.21 4.50 -35.07
CA TYR A 54 3.52 3.68 -36.25
C TYR A 54 5.03 3.45 -36.49
N HIS A 55 5.88 4.40 -36.10
CA HIS A 55 7.35 4.28 -36.22
C HIS A 55 8.00 3.33 -35.18
N ILE A 56 7.25 2.82 -34.22
CA ILE A 56 7.75 1.88 -33.21
C ILE A 56 7.84 0.50 -33.84
N SER A 57 8.89 -0.27 -33.50
CA SER A 57 9.06 -1.61 -34.05
C SER A 57 7.86 -2.51 -33.75
N PRO A 58 7.43 -3.37 -34.69
CA PRO A 58 6.22 -4.19 -34.53
C PRO A 58 6.32 -5.12 -33.33
N GLU A 59 7.52 -5.56 -32.94
CA GLU A 59 7.74 -6.39 -31.76
C GLU A 59 7.40 -5.64 -30.47
N ALA A 60 7.77 -4.36 -30.38
CA ALA A 60 7.45 -3.53 -29.22
C ALA A 60 5.95 -3.18 -29.16
N GLN A 61 5.30 -2.98 -30.32
CA GLN A 61 3.84 -2.81 -30.38
C GLN A 61 3.11 -4.07 -29.90
N ALA A 62 3.51 -5.25 -30.40
CA ALA A 62 2.97 -6.54 -29.98
C ALA A 62 3.18 -6.80 -28.48
N PHE A 63 4.38 -6.50 -27.95
CA PHE A 63 4.67 -6.61 -26.52
C PHE A 63 3.75 -5.71 -25.68
N ASN A 64 3.60 -4.44 -26.06
CA ASN A 64 2.73 -3.49 -25.34
C ASN A 64 1.28 -3.93 -25.34
N THR A 65 0.77 -4.48 -26.45
CA THR A 65 -0.59 -5.02 -26.52
C THR A 65 -0.73 -6.27 -25.67
N GLY A 66 0.23 -7.19 -25.71
CA GLY A 66 0.23 -8.36 -24.83
C GLY A 66 0.20 -7.97 -23.36
N PHE A 67 1.00 -6.97 -22.98
CA PHE A 67 1.04 -6.44 -21.61
C PHE A 67 -0.26 -5.72 -21.21
N ALA A 68 -0.86 -4.96 -22.13
CA ALA A 68 -2.17 -4.31 -21.92
C ALA A 68 -3.30 -5.34 -21.73
N LEU A 69 -3.31 -6.42 -22.52
CA LEU A 69 -4.29 -7.50 -22.37
C LEU A 69 -4.08 -8.28 -21.06
N ALA A 70 -2.83 -8.55 -20.69
CA ALA A 70 -2.50 -9.19 -19.42
C ALA A 70 -2.92 -8.36 -18.20
N THR A 71 -3.02 -7.04 -18.35
CA THR A 71 -3.44 -6.11 -17.28
C THR A 71 -4.94 -6.19 -16.96
N LEU A 72 -5.78 -6.59 -17.93
CA LEU A 72 -7.25 -6.64 -17.76
C LEU A 72 -7.73 -7.46 -16.55
N PRO A 73 -7.27 -8.72 -16.31
CA PRO A 73 -7.69 -9.47 -15.11
C PRO A 73 -7.30 -8.79 -13.80
N PHE A 74 -6.17 -8.07 -13.76
CA PHE A 74 -5.76 -7.32 -12.57
C PHE A 74 -6.63 -6.08 -12.34
N ILE A 75 -7.07 -5.41 -13.41
CA ILE A 75 -8.06 -4.32 -13.33
C ILE A 75 -9.40 -4.85 -12.79
N ILE A 76 -9.88 -6.00 -13.29
CA ILE A 76 -11.12 -6.62 -12.81
C ILE A 76 -10.99 -6.99 -11.32
N SER A 77 -9.84 -7.54 -10.91
CA SER A 77 -9.54 -7.80 -9.51
C SER A 77 -9.57 -6.50 -8.69
N GLY A 78 -8.92 -5.43 -9.14
CA GLY A 78 -8.95 -4.13 -8.48
C GLY A 78 -10.36 -3.57 -8.32
N TRP A 79 -11.19 -3.66 -9.36
CA TRP A 79 -12.60 -3.22 -9.31
C TRP A 79 -13.42 -4.04 -8.31
N SER A 80 -13.23 -5.36 -8.30
CA SER A 80 -13.84 -6.27 -7.31
C SER A 80 -13.41 -5.90 -5.89
N GLY A 81 -12.12 -5.63 -5.68
CA GLY A 81 -11.56 -5.22 -4.38
C GLY A 81 -12.18 -3.93 -3.84
N VAL A 82 -12.41 -2.94 -4.70
CA VAL A 82 -13.09 -1.69 -4.31
C VAL A 82 -14.57 -1.92 -4.03
N LYS A 83 -15.28 -2.66 -4.90
CA LYS A 83 -16.74 -2.85 -4.79
C LYS A 83 -17.16 -3.69 -3.58
N TYR A 84 -16.40 -4.75 -3.30
CA TYR A 84 -16.71 -5.70 -2.21
C TYR A 84 -15.87 -5.45 -0.96
N HIS A 85 -15.04 -4.39 -0.94
CA HIS A 85 -14.12 -4.07 0.14
C HIS A 85 -13.19 -5.24 0.53
N ILE A 86 -12.74 -6.02 -0.47
CA ILE A 86 -11.86 -7.18 -0.26
C ILE A 86 -10.40 -6.77 -0.44
N GLU A 87 -9.65 -6.74 0.67
CA GLU A 87 -8.25 -6.32 0.70
C GLU A 87 -7.35 -7.13 -0.25
N VAL A 88 -7.52 -8.46 -0.29
CA VAL A 88 -6.67 -9.36 -1.08
C VAL A 88 -6.70 -9.01 -2.57
N HIS A 89 -7.89 -8.73 -3.11
CA HIS A 89 -8.06 -8.37 -4.53
C HIS A 89 -7.36 -7.04 -4.86
N LEU A 90 -7.49 -6.06 -3.96
CA LEU A 90 -6.86 -4.75 -4.13
C LEU A 90 -5.33 -4.84 -3.99
N ARG A 91 -4.82 -5.70 -3.10
CA ARG A 91 -3.39 -5.94 -2.90
C ARG A 91 -2.73 -6.63 -4.10
N ILE A 92 -3.45 -7.56 -4.76
CA ILE A 92 -3.01 -8.15 -6.04
C ILE A 92 -2.87 -7.06 -7.11
N TYR A 93 -3.86 -6.18 -7.23
CA TYR A 93 -3.80 -5.05 -8.18
C TYR A 93 -2.67 -4.07 -7.84
N LEU A 94 -2.41 -3.80 -6.56
CA LEU A 94 -1.30 -2.96 -6.11
C LEU A 94 0.06 -3.52 -6.57
N TYR A 95 0.31 -4.82 -6.38
CA TYR A 95 1.57 -5.43 -6.84
C TYR A 95 1.72 -5.37 -8.37
N TRP A 96 0.61 -5.54 -9.11
CA TRP A 96 0.62 -5.35 -10.55
C TRP A 96 0.97 -3.90 -10.94
N LEU A 97 0.39 -2.89 -10.28
CA LEU A 97 0.74 -1.49 -10.50
C LEU A 97 2.22 -1.19 -10.24
N VAL A 98 2.79 -1.75 -9.17
CA VAL A 98 4.22 -1.59 -8.86
C VAL A 98 5.09 -2.23 -9.94
N LEU A 99 4.72 -3.41 -10.43
CA LEU A 99 5.42 -4.07 -11.54
C LEU A 99 5.36 -3.23 -12.82
N THR A 100 4.17 -2.74 -13.20
CA THR A 100 3.99 -1.87 -14.38
C THR A 100 4.85 -0.61 -14.25
N PHE A 101 4.81 0.07 -13.10
CA PHE A 101 5.64 1.24 -12.84
C PHE A 101 7.13 0.96 -12.94
N GLY A 102 7.58 -0.20 -12.43
CA GLY A 102 8.97 -0.64 -12.57
C GLY A 102 9.38 -0.85 -14.03
N LEU A 103 8.53 -1.49 -14.84
CA LEU A 103 8.76 -1.68 -16.27
C LEU A 103 8.79 -0.35 -17.02
N ASP A 104 7.84 0.54 -16.75
CA ASP A 104 7.79 1.87 -17.36
C ASP A 104 9.07 2.67 -17.04
N LEU A 105 9.56 2.60 -15.81
CA LEU A 105 10.81 3.25 -15.40
C LEU A 105 12.02 2.70 -16.18
N VAL A 106 12.11 1.37 -16.37
CA VAL A 106 13.18 0.75 -17.16
C VAL A 106 13.10 1.17 -18.62
N PHE A 107 11.92 1.12 -19.24
CA PHE A 107 11.75 1.51 -20.64
C PHE A 107 12.05 2.99 -20.86
N VAL A 108 11.58 3.86 -19.98
CA VAL A 108 11.87 5.29 -20.09
C VAL A 108 13.34 5.57 -19.86
N ALA A 109 14.00 4.92 -18.89
CA ALA A 109 15.44 5.06 -18.70
C ALA A 109 16.19 4.68 -19.98
N ILE A 110 15.90 3.52 -20.58
CA ILE A 110 16.51 3.08 -21.85
C ILE A 110 16.26 4.11 -22.95
N LYS A 111 15.02 4.59 -23.12
CA LYS A 111 14.70 5.61 -24.13
C LYS A 111 15.44 6.92 -23.90
N PHE A 112 15.55 7.35 -22.65
CA PHE A 112 16.29 8.55 -22.27
C PHE A 112 17.79 8.42 -22.55
N TYR A 113 18.39 7.26 -22.27
CA TYR A 113 19.79 6.98 -22.61
C TYR A 113 20.02 6.91 -24.13
N LEU A 114 19.08 6.35 -24.88
CA LEU A 114 19.18 6.21 -26.34
C LEU A 114 18.80 7.48 -27.11
N GLN A 115 18.06 8.43 -26.50
CA GLN A 115 17.71 9.72 -27.11
C GLN A 115 18.93 10.63 -27.21
N SER A 116 19.78 10.30 -28.18
CA SER A 116 20.76 11.22 -28.76
C SER A 116 20.02 12.25 -29.59
N CYS A 117 20.44 13.52 -29.57
CA CYS A 117 19.90 14.61 -30.40
C CYS A 117 20.21 14.43 -31.90
N ALA A 118 20.29 13.20 -32.38
CA ALA A 118 20.61 12.84 -33.75
C ALA A 118 19.40 12.90 -34.68
N ARG A 119 18.17 12.95 -34.14
CA ARG A 119 16.93 12.99 -34.91
C ARG A 119 16.03 14.12 -34.43
N LEU A 120 16.43 15.36 -34.72
CA LEU A 120 15.52 16.49 -34.60
C LEU A 120 14.66 16.56 -35.86
N PRO A 121 13.35 16.87 -35.75
CA PRO A 121 12.53 17.17 -36.91
C PRO A 121 13.09 18.38 -37.66
N GLU A 122 13.08 18.33 -38.99
CA GLU A 122 13.60 19.42 -39.84
C GLU A 122 12.91 20.77 -39.55
N PHE A 123 11.64 20.75 -39.16
CA PHE A 123 10.90 21.98 -38.82
C PHE A 123 11.44 22.71 -37.58
N LEU A 124 12.18 22.04 -36.69
CA LEU A 124 12.75 22.62 -35.46
C LEU A 124 14.16 23.19 -35.67
N VAL A 125 14.91 22.66 -36.63
CA VAL A 125 16.29 23.07 -36.90
C VAL A 125 16.33 24.24 -37.89
N GLY A 126 15.25 24.46 -38.65
CA GLY A 126 15.22 25.43 -39.74
C GLY A 126 16.14 25.02 -40.89
N ALA A 127 15.92 25.58 -42.08
CA ALA A 127 16.78 25.31 -43.24
C ALA A 127 18.24 25.73 -43.00
N ASP A 128 18.46 26.72 -42.12
CA ASP A 128 19.77 27.34 -41.91
C ASP A 128 20.61 26.70 -40.79
N GLY A 129 20.08 25.71 -40.06
CA GLY A 129 20.80 25.02 -38.98
C GLY A 129 21.10 25.88 -37.73
N VAL A 130 20.75 27.17 -37.75
CA VAL A 130 20.97 28.12 -36.66
C VAL A 130 19.90 27.92 -35.58
N GLY A 131 20.09 26.92 -34.71
CA GLY A 131 19.19 26.64 -33.58
C GLY A 131 19.20 25.21 -33.05
N GLY A 132 19.89 24.28 -33.72
CA GLY A 132 19.86 22.85 -33.36
C GLY A 132 20.30 22.54 -31.92
N SER A 133 21.31 23.25 -31.40
CA SER A 133 21.79 23.06 -30.03
C SER A 133 20.76 23.50 -28.97
N PHE A 134 20.08 24.63 -29.19
CA PHE A 134 19.01 25.11 -28.33
C PHE A 134 17.81 24.15 -28.36
N ALA A 135 17.36 23.74 -29.56
CA ALA A 135 16.24 22.82 -29.72
C ALA A 135 16.50 21.46 -29.06
N CYS A 136 17.73 20.93 -29.18
CA CYS A 136 18.17 19.72 -28.50
C CYS A 136 18.09 19.87 -26.96
N GLY A 137 18.62 20.96 -26.42
CA GLY A 137 18.57 21.25 -24.98
C GLY A 137 17.13 21.38 -24.46
N ALA A 138 16.29 22.13 -25.18
CA ALA A 138 14.89 22.34 -24.82
C ALA A 138 14.09 21.02 -24.84
N MET A 139 14.29 20.16 -25.84
CA MET A 139 13.63 18.85 -25.88
C MET A 139 14.05 17.97 -24.70
N ARG A 140 15.34 17.92 -24.34
CA ARG A 140 15.82 17.16 -23.19
C ARG A 140 15.20 17.63 -21.87
N ILE A 141 15.18 18.94 -21.65
CA ILE A 141 14.59 19.53 -20.43
C ILE A 141 13.08 19.23 -20.39
N SER A 142 12.37 19.41 -21.51
CA SER A 142 10.94 19.12 -21.61
C SER A 142 10.64 17.64 -21.33
N SER A 143 11.38 16.72 -21.96
CA SER A 143 11.23 15.28 -21.69
C SER A 143 11.52 14.93 -20.23
N PHE A 144 12.52 15.55 -19.61
CA PHE A 144 12.82 15.34 -18.19
C PHE A 144 11.70 15.84 -17.27
N VAL A 145 11.15 17.03 -17.53
CA VAL A 145 10.02 17.58 -16.75
C VAL A 145 8.78 16.69 -16.89
N LEU A 146 8.45 16.27 -18.12
CA LEU A 146 7.33 15.36 -18.37
C LEU A 146 7.53 14.01 -17.69
N LEU A 147 8.76 13.50 -17.67
CA LEU A 147 9.11 12.27 -16.97
C LEU A 147 8.90 12.41 -15.46
N VAL A 148 9.41 13.46 -14.83
CA VAL A 148 9.25 13.71 -13.39
C VAL A 148 7.77 13.84 -13.04
N LEU A 149 6.99 14.58 -13.85
CA LEU A 149 5.55 14.71 -13.68
C LEU A 149 4.85 13.35 -13.76
N TYR A 150 5.18 12.55 -14.78
CA TYR A 150 4.64 11.22 -14.97
C TYR A 150 4.97 10.28 -13.80
N LEU A 151 6.23 10.23 -13.35
CA LEU A 151 6.66 9.40 -12.21
C LEU A 151 5.96 9.82 -10.92
N THR A 152 5.80 11.13 -10.69
CA THR A 152 5.11 11.65 -9.51
C THR A 152 3.63 11.25 -9.53
N LEU A 153 2.98 11.37 -10.69
CA LEU A 153 1.57 10.98 -10.86
C LEU A 153 1.38 9.47 -10.64
N MET A 154 2.23 8.63 -11.24
CA MET A 154 2.17 7.17 -11.07
C MET A 154 2.47 6.74 -9.64
N GLY A 155 3.48 7.35 -9.01
CA GLY A 155 3.79 7.12 -7.59
C GLY A 155 2.64 7.51 -6.67
N TYR A 156 1.96 8.63 -6.96
CA TYR A 156 0.76 9.04 -6.24
C TYR A 156 -0.39 8.03 -6.40
N CYS A 157 -0.64 7.53 -7.61
CA CYS A 157 -1.64 6.49 -7.87
C CYS A 157 -1.36 5.21 -7.06
N ILE A 158 -0.10 4.74 -7.03
CA ILE A 158 0.32 3.59 -6.22
C ILE A 158 0.08 3.86 -4.74
N PHE A 159 0.47 5.04 -4.26
CA PHE A 159 0.31 5.43 -2.87
C PHE A 159 -1.16 5.52 -2.43
N VAL A 160 -2.05 5.98 -3.31
CA VAL A 160 -3.50 6.02 -3.08
C VAL A 160 -4.07 4.61 -2.93
N VAL A 161 -3.72 3.68 -3.83
CA VAL A 161 -4.18 2.29 -3.76
C VAL A 161 -3.62 1.59 -2.50
N TRP A 162 -2.35 1.82 -2.19
CA TRP A 162 -1.73 1.30 -0.96
C TRP A 162 -2.41 1.83 0.30
N SER A 163 -2.71 3.13 0.35
CA SER A 163 -3.41 3.76 1.47
C SER A 163 -4.78 3.11 1.71
N ARG A 164 -5.49 2.73 0.64
CA ARG A 164 -6.77 2.02 0.77
C ARG A 164 -6.61 0.60 1.28
N CYS A 165 -5.60 -0.13 0.81
CA CYS A 165 -5.30 -1.46 1.35
C CYS A 165 -5.06 -1.40 2.87
N GLN A 166 -4.31 -0.39 3.34
CA GLN A 166 -4.09 -0.18 4.78
C GLN A 166 -5.41 0.09 5.52
N GLN A 167 -6.29 0.94 4.99
CA GLN A 167 -7.59 1.18 5.62
C GLN A 167 -8.44 -0.08 5.73
N LEU A 168 -8.51 -0.91 4.68
CA LEU A 168 -9.25 -2.17 4.70
C LEU A 168 -8.66 -3.16 5.72
N GLN A 169 -7.33 -3.18 5.84
CA GLN A 169 -6.63 -4.00 6.82
C GLN A 169 -7.01 -3.61 8.27
N PHE A 170 -7.13 -2.30 8.56
CA PHE A 170 -7.58 -1.83 9.87
C PHE A 170 -9.07 -2.10 10.11
N SER A 171 -9.94 -1.83 9.12
CA SER A 171 -11.38 -2.04 9.26
C SER A 171 -11.78 -3.50 9.49
N SER A 172 -11.04 -4.46 8.91
CA SER A 172 -11.32 -5.89 9.12
C SER A 172 -11.15 -6.33 10.58
N SER A 173 -10.27 -5.67 11.34
CA SER A 173 -10.00 -6.05 12.74
C SER A 173 -11.10 -5.64 13.71
N GLU A 174 -11.85 -4.57 13.39
CA GLU A 174 -12.86 -4.00 14.29
C GLU A 174 -14.16 -4.81 14.26
N SER A 175 -14.58 -5.30 13.09
CA SER A 175 -15.79 -6.14 12.96
C SER A 175 -15.65 -7.46 13.72
N ASP A 176 -14.46 -8.07 13.69
CA ASP A 176 -14.17 -9.30 14.42
C ASP A 176 -14.23 -9.05 15.93
N PHE A 177 -13.69 -7.91 16.39
CA PHE A 177 -13.75 -7.53 17.80
C PHE A 177 -15.17 -7.22 18.27
N ALA A 178 -15.98 -6.53 17.45
CA ALA A 178 -17.37 -6.25 17.78
C ALA A 178 -18.20 -7.54 17.90
N ALA A 179 -17.95 -8.54 17.06
CA ALA A 179 -18.58 -9.85 17.16
C ALA A 179 -18.20 -10.57 18.47
N LEU A 180 -16.92 -10.54 18.85
CA LEU A 180 -16.43 -11.08 20.13
C LEU A 180 -17.08 -10.37 21.33
N VAL A 181 -17.13 -9.04 21.34
CA VAL A 181 -17.75 -8.24 22.42
C VAL A 181 -19.26 -8.48 22.50
N GLY A 182 -19.94 -8.61 21.35
CA GLY A 182 -21.37 -8.93 21.30
C GLY A 182 -21.69 -10.32 21.86
N THR A 183 -20.81 -11.30 21.66
CA THR A 183 -20.98 -12.66 22.17
C THR A 183 -20.87 -12.74 23.70
N VAL A 184 -20.08 -11.84 24.31
CA VAL A 184 -19.93 -11.77 25.78
C VAL A 184 -21.16 -11.17 26.47
N LYS A 185 -22.01 -10.40 25.77
CA LYS A 185 -23.23 -9.83 26.38
C LYS A 185 -24.30 -10.86 26.76
N GLY A 186 -24.22 -12.10 26.30
CA GLY A 186 -25.16 -13.17 26.64
C GLY A 186 -24.66 -14.13 27.73
N VAL A 187 -23.38 -14.11 28.04
CA VAL A 187 -22.81 -14.89 29.13
C VAL A 187 -22.64 -13.94 30.29
N GLU A 188 -23.63 -13.91 31.20
CA GLU A 188 -23.44 -13.28 32.51
C GLU A 188 -22.09 -13.76 33.03
N PRO A 189 -21.08 -12.88 33.16
CA PRO A 189 -19.74 -13.32 33.50
C PRO A 189 -19.88 -13.97 34.86
N GLN A 190 -19.76 -15.30 34.89
CA GLN A 190 -19.48 -16.02 36.12
C GLN A 190 -18.11 -15.53 36.53
N HIS A 191 -18.13 -14.44 37.30
CA HIS A 191 -16.98 -13.74 37.82
C HIS A 191 -16.35 -14.72 38.80
N LEU A 192 -15.50 -15.60 38.28
CA LEU A 192 -14.52 -16.36 39.03
C LEU A 192 -13.49 -15.32 39.48
N SER A 193 -13.86 -14.55 40.51
CA SER A 193 -13.04 -13.58 41.21
C SER A 193 -11.98 -14.32 42.02
N GLY A 194 -11.03 -14.93 41.31
CA GLY A 194 -9.73 -15.31 41.82
C GLY A 194 -8.67 -14.64 40.95
N LEU A 195 -7.53 -14.31 41.55
CA LEU A 195 -6.40 -13.64 40.90
C LEU A 195 -5.92 -14.31 39.58
N PHE A 196 -6.35 -15.56 39.32
CA PHE A 196 -6.18 -16.28 38.05
C PHE A 196 -7.39 -17.18 37.70
N GLY A 197 -8.61 -16.82 38.15
CA GLY A 197 -9.81 -17.65 37.94
C GLY A 197 -9.88 -18.94 38.79
N THR A 198 -8.93 -19.16 39.69
CA THR A 198 -8.85 -20.36 40.56
C THR A 198 -9.28 -20.11 42.01
N GLY A 199 -9.74 -18.90 42.34
CA GLY A 199 -10.05 -18.49 43.70
C GLY A 199 -11.53 -18.66 44.08
N PRO A 200 -11.83 -19.03 45.34
CA PRO A 200 -13.19 -19.01 45.86
C PRO A 200 -13.74 -17.58 45.86
N ARG A 201 -15.00 -17.44 45.46
CA ARG A 201 -15.70 -16.15 45.34
C ARG A 201 -15.74 -15.45 46.71
N PRO A 202 -15.17 -14.24 46.86
CA PRO A 202 -15.33 -13.48 48.10
C PRO A 202 -16.81 -13.15 48.31
N SER A 203 -17.30 -13.30 49.55
CA SER A 203 -18.71 -13.10 49.91
C SER A 203 -19.13 -11.63 49.94
N LYS A 204 -18.20 -10.70 49.73
CA LYS A 204 -18.44 -9.26 49.68
C LYS A 204 -17.86 -8.67 48.40
N PRO A 205 -18.58 -7.73 47.75
CA PRO A 205 -18.07 -7.00 46.60
C PRO A 205 -16.97 -6.04 47.06
N GLU A 206 -15.72 -6.48 47.00
CA GLU A 206 -14.57 -5.59 47.08
C GLU A 206 -14.29 -5.02 45.69
N ALA A 207 -14.03 -3.71 45.63
CA ALA A 207 -13.67 -3.05 44.38
C ALA A 207 -12.39 -3.70 43.86
N ILE A 208 -12.44 -4.23 42.64
CA ILE A 208 -11.27 -4.78 41.96
C ILE A 208 -10.41 -3.59 41.55
N GLU A 209 -9.48 -3.21 42.42
CA GLU A 209 -8.41 -2.29 42.07
C GLU A 209 -7.56 -2.98 41.00
N TYR A 210 -7.76 -2.57 39.75
CA TYR A 210 -6.88 -2.96 38.65
C TYR A 210 -5.45 -2.62 39.07
N ALA A 211 -4.55 -3.59 39.01
CA ALA A 211 -3.18 -3.47 39.54
C ALA A 211 -2.36 -2.30 38.95
N SER A 212 -2.83 -1.67 37.87
CA SER A 212 -2.27 -0.42 37.35
C SER A 212 -2.52 0.79 38.26
N LEU A 213 -3.60 0.80 39.05
CA LEU A 213 -3.89 1.80 40.09
C LEU A 213 -3.36 1.40 41.47
N ALA A 214 -3.02 0.12 41.67
CA ALA A 214 -2.36 -0.36 42.88
C ALA A 214 -0.85 -0.05 42.93
N SER A 215 -0.33 0.70 41.94
CA SER A 215 0.96 1.36 42.14
C SER A 215 0.75 2.50 43.14
N LEU A 216 1.05 2.21 44.42
CA LEU A 216 1.15 3.26 45.44
C LEU A 216 1.98 4.42 44.87
N PRO A 217 1.55 5.67 45.05
CA PRO A 217 2.32 6.83 44.62
C PRO A 217 3.72 6.74 45.22
N PHE A 218 4.71 6.53 44.35
CA PHE A 218 6.16 6.65 44.57
C PHE A 218 6.58 6.79 46.03
N GLY A 219 6.67 5.68 46.77
CA GLY A 219 7.10 5.76 48.18
C GLY A 219 6.97 4.48 48.98
N GLY A 220 7.53 3.35 48.51
CA GLY A 220 7.58 2.15 49.35
C GLY A 220 7.75 0.84 48.60
N GLY A 221 8.78 0.72 47.74
CA GLY A 221 9.17 -0.58 47.21
C GLY A 221 9.80 -1.42 48.32
N ALA A 222 9.02 -2.23 49.02
CA ALA A 222 9.58 -3.38 49.72
C ALA A 222 10.19 -4.30 48.66
N ASN A 223 11.46 -4.65 48.83
CA ASN A 223 12.20 -5.50 47.90
C ASN A 223 11.49 -6.85 47.74
N ILE A 224 10.69 -7.00 46.68
CA ILE A 224 9.87 -8.20 46.42
C ILE A 224 10.72 -9.48 46.26
N PHE A 225 12.06 -9.36 46.17
CA PHE A 225 13.00 -10.49 46.18
C PHE A 225 14.27 -10.25 47.02
N GLY A 226 14.18 -9.51 48.14
CA GLY A 226 15.31 -9.35 49.08
C GLY A 226 16.58 -8.69 48.49
N GLY A 227 16.52 -8.17 47.26
CA GLY A 227 17.54 -7.33 46.64
C GLY A 227 18.88 -7.99 46.31
N ARG A 228 19.02 -9.33 46.30
CA ARG A 228 20.33 -9.98 46.05
C ARG A 228 20.44 -10.82 44.78
N CYS A 229 19.40 -11.50 44.31
CA CYS A 229 19.42 -12.25 43.04
C CYS A 229 18.02 -12.32 42.42
N HIS A 230 17.92 -12.16 41.09
CA HIS A 230 16.70 -12.49 40.34
C HIS A 230 16.71 -14.00 40.01
N ASP A 231 15.75 -14.76 40.52
CA ASP A 231 15.55 -16.16 40.10
C ASP A 231 14.80 -16.17 38.77
N THR A 232 15.47 -16.57 37.69
CA THR A 232 14.88 -16.67 36.34
C THR A 232 14.42 -18.09 36.01
N ASN A 233 14.42 -19.02 36.98
CA ASN A 233 14.01 -20.40 36.72
C ASN A 233 12.49 -20.54 36.70
N PHE A 234 11.98 -21.22 35.67
CA PHE A 234 10.58 -21.61 35.59
C PHE A 234 10.46 -23.15 35.65
N PRO A 235 9.61 -23.71 36.55
CA PRO A 235 8.77 -23.05 37.54
C PRO A 235 9.55 -22.62 38.82
N PRO A 236 9.09 -21.58 39.54
CA PRO A 236 9.73 -21.11 40.77
C PRO A 236 9.73 -22.21 41.83
N ARG A 237 10.85 -22.38 42.53
CA ARG A 237 11.00 -23.38 43.58
C ARG A 237 10.12 -23.00 44.77
N THR A 238 9.04 -23.73 45.00
CA THR A 238 8.27 -23.65 46.24
C THR A 238 9.17 -24.12 47.38
N SER A 239 9.55 -23.20 48.26
CA SER A 239 10.27 -23.53 49.50
C SER A 239 9.32 -24.24 50.46
N LEU A 240 9.09 -25.52 50.23
CA LEU A 240 8.50 -26.44 51.20
C LEU A 240 9.61 -26.92 52.12
N ASN A 241 9.47 -26.56 53.40
CA ASN A 241 10.10 -27.14 54.59
C ASN A 241 11.41 -26.50 55.09
N ALA A 242 11.28 -25.74 56.19
CA ALA A 242 12.28 -25.70 57.26
C ALA A 242 11.54 -25.48 58.59
N ALA A 243 10.95 -26.56 59.12
CA ALA A 243 10.58 -26.68 60.52
C ALA A 243 11.49 -27.74 61.15
N ALA A 244 12.48 -27.28 61.92
CA ALA A 244 13.19 -28.00 62.98
C ALA A 244 13.97 -26.97 63.80
#